data_AF-A0A354FPV8-F1
#
_entry.id   AF-A0A354FPV8-F1
#
_cell.length_a   1.000
_cell.length_b   1.000
_cell.length_c   1.000
_cell.angle_alpha   90.00
_cell.angle_beta   90.00
_cell.angle_gamma   90.00
#
_symmetry.space_group_name_H-M   'P 1'
#
loop_
_entity.id
_entity.type
_entity.pdbx_description
1 polymer ?
#
loop_
_entity_poly.entity_id
_entity_poly.type
_entity_poly.pdbx_seq_one_letter_code
_entity_poly.pdbx_strand_id
1 'polypeptide(L)'
;MGLEFEKIAALEDVARELNDSRLRWAVTNGLGEYPDSIGRDLDVLVEGPLGLAVGHVIKVLESAGWVVLPNRQGWIWWIVAFRESSDGSLISLQVDLFKHLQWAFTWVVDKVGNKEDLIRRGPFYEDPVAAVGKRFMLHALSTGVTKFREKPAYLDFSERELAVLPSILTRLSGRHWPEIVKAVSSKDLTLLESELGSFRRRCLLNAIWTKRPIARLASAIQKQWVVNLFPRQGAPVIELTSGNDCESRKLLETITEEFRNLVYQEVQIVEDSAKKKAR
;
A
#
# COMPACT_ATOMS: atom_id res chain seq x y z
N MET A 1 -4.46 24.24 14.20
CA MET A 1 -5.10 22.95 13.89
C MET A 1 -3.99 21.94 13.75
N GLY A 2 -4.10 20.74 14.31
CA GLY A 2 -2.97 19.79 14.32
C GLY A 2 -2.65 19.25 12.93
N LEU A 3 -1.37 18.90 12.69
CA LEU A 3 -0.89 18.36 11.41
C LEU A 3 -1.70 17.15 10.93
N GLU A 4 -2.12 16.30 11.86
CA GLU A 4 -2.94 15.12 11.57
C GLU A 4 -4.31 15.49 10.99
N PHE A 5 -4.92 16.59 11.46
CA PHE A 5 -6.21 17.05 10.94
C PHE A 5 -6.11 17.51 9.48
N GLU A 6 -5.02 18.20 9.12
CA GLU A 6 -4.80 18.65 7.75
C GLU A 6 -4.60 17.47 6.78
N LYS A 7 -3.86 16.45 7.23
CA LYS A 7 -3.68 15.19 6.51
C LYS A 7 -5.01 14.45 6.32
N ILE A 8 -5.80 14.30 7.38
CA ILE A 8 -7.11 13.64 7.31
C ILE A 8 -8.02 14.38 6.33
N ALA A 9 -8.12 15.71 6.45
CA ALA A 9 -8.95 16.51 5.56
C ALA A 9 -8.57 16.32 4.07
N ALA A 10 -7.28 16.34 3.75
CA ALA A 10 -6.80 16.10 2.39
C ALA A 10 -7.18 14.71 1.86
N LEU A 11 -7.06 13.67 2.69
CA LEU A 11 -7.45 12.30 2.30
C LEU A 11 -8.97 12.12 2.20
N GLU A 12 -9.75 12.84 3.02
CA GLU A 12 -11.20 12.87 2.89
C GLU A 12 -11.65 13.53 1.58
N ASP A 13 -10.99 14.60 1.16
CA ASP A 13 -11.26 15.25 -0.13
C ASP A 13 -10.91 14.33 -1.30
N VAL A 14 -9.79 13.60 -1.20
CA VAL A 14 -9.45 12.54 -2.17
C VAL A 14 -10.55 11.49 -2.23
N ALA A 15 -11.05 11.03 -1.07
CA ALA A 15 -12.12 10.04 -1.02
C ALA A 15 -13.42 10.56 -1.65
N ARG A 16 -13.77 11.84 -1.42
CA ARG A 16 -14.94 12.49 -2.04
C ARG A 16 -14.81 12.54 -3.57
N GLU A 17 -13.67 12.99 -4.10
CA GLU A 17 -13.43 13.00 -5.55
C GLU A 17 -13.50 11.58 -6.14
N LEU A 18 -12.93 10.58 -5.46
CA LEU A 18 -13.00 9.19 -5.94
C LEU A 18 -14.43 8.65 -5.92
N ASN A 19 -15.26 9.03 -4.94
CA ASN A 19 -16.69 8.68 -4.92
C ASN A 19 -17.45 9.26 -6.13
N ASP A 20 -17.06 10.43 -6.61
CA ASP A 20 -17.69 11.11 -7.74
C ASP A 20 -17.13 10.64 -9.11
N SER A 21 -15.93 10.04 -9.13
CA SER A 21 -15.19 9.64 -10.34
C SER A 21 -15.78 8.47 -11.16
N ARG A 22 -16.90 7.88 -10.75
CA ARG A 22 -17.47 6.61 -11.26
C ARG A 22 -16.53 5.39 -11.16
N LEU A 23 -15.35 5.53 -10.56
CA LEU A 23 -14.44 4.42 -10.32
C LEU A 23 -14.94 3.59 -9.14
N ARG A 24 -14.72 2.27 -9.22
CA ARG A 24 -14.90 1.39 -8.07
C ARG A 24 -13.58 1.32 -7.33
N TRP A 25 -13.59 1.68 -6.05
CA TRP A 25 -12.41 1.73 -5.21
C TRP A 25 -12.75 1.36 -3.78
N ALA A 26 -11.76 0.91 -3.03
CA ALA A 26 -11.87 0.74 -1.58
C ALA A 26 -10.49 0.81 -0.93
N VAL A 27 -10.46 1.32 0.30
CA VAL A 27 -9.30 1.26 1.17
C VAL A 27 -9.12 -0.16 1.67
N THR A 28 -7.87 -0.61 1.64
CA THR A 28 -7.44 -1.94 2.07
C THR A 28 -6.67 -1.90 3.38
N ASN A 29 -6.10 -0.75 3.73
CA ASN A 29 -5.34 -0.51 4.95
C ASN A 29 -5.10 1.00 5.16
N GLY A 30 -4.88 1.41 6.41
CA GLY A 30 -4.58 2.81 6.78
C GLY A 30 -5.66 3.52 7.60
N LEU A 31 -6.87 2.95 7.74
CA LEU A 31 -8.00 3.57 8.47
C LEU A 31 -8.24 3.02 9.89
N GLY A 32 -7.25 2.35 10.49
CA GLY A 32 -7.43 1.66 11.77
C GLY A 32 -7.92 2.55 12.91
N GLU A 33 -7.40 3.78 12.97
CA GLU A 33 -7.65 4.77 14.04
C GLU A 33 -8.50 5.96 13.58
N TYR A 34 -9.04 5.92 12.36
CA TYR A 34 -9.92 6.99 11.86
C TYR A 34 -11.21 7.05 12.69
N PRO A 35 -11.70 8.24 13.10
CA PRO A 35 -11.34 9.59 12.60
C PRO A 35 -10.24 10.32 13.36
N ASP A 36 -9.62 9.71 14.36
CA ASP A 36 -8.63 10.37 15.22
C ASP A 36 -7.24 10.43 14.56
N SER A 37 -6.87 9.41 13.80
CA SER A 37 -5.65 9.38 12.99
C SER A 37 -5.83 8.56 11.70
N ILE A 38 -4.97 8.79 10.71
CA ILE A 38 -4.82 7.90 9.54
C ILE A 38 -3.37 7.40 9.51
N GLY A 39 -3.19 6.16 9.07
CA GLY A 39 -1.86 5.57 8.86
C GLY A 39 -0.96 6.45 7.98
N ARG A 40 0.35 6.23 8.05
CA ARG A 40 1.33 6.95 7.21
C ARG A 40 0.95 6.88 5.72
N ASP A 41 0.53 5.71 5.29
CA ASP A 41 0.09 5.36 3.95
C ASP A 41 -1.38 4.93 3.96
N LEU A 42 -2.12 5.35 2.92
CA LEU A 42 -3.46 4.89 2.61
C LEU A 42 -3.41 3.98 1.39
N ASP A 43 -3.72 2.69 1.60
CA ASP A 43 -3.66 1.69 0.55
C ASP A 43 -5.01 1.49 -0.11
N VAL A 44 -5.10 1.78 -1.40
CA VAL A 44 -6.36 1.81 -2.14
C VAL A 44 -6.33 0.83 -3.30
N LEU A 45 -7.29 -0.09 -3.27
CA LEU A 45 -7.61 -0.95 -4.40
C LEU A 45 -8.53 -0.20 -5.36
N VAL A 46 -8.19 -0.19 -6.65
CA VAL A 46 -8.98 0.45 -7.70
C VAL A 46 -9.30 -0.55 -8.81
N GLU A 47 -10.58 -0.68 -9.12
CA GLU A 47 -11.06 -1.36 -10.32
C GLU A 47 -11.09 -0.39 -11.50
N GLY A 48 -10.46 -0.78 -12.62
CA GLY A 48 -10.49 -0.03 -13.86
C GLY A 48 -9.17 0.67 -14.21
N PRO A 49 -9.21 1.82 -14.91
CA PRO A 49 -8.01 2.53 -15.34
C PRO A 49 -7.32 3.23 -14.16
N LEU A 50 -6.28 2.61 -13.61
CA LEU A 50 -5.52 3.14 -12.46
C LEU A 50 -4.98 4.57 -12.69
N GLY A 51 -4.63 4.92 -13.94
CA GLY A 51 -4.19 6.27 -14.29
C GLY A 51 -5.26 7.36 -14.08
N LEU A 52 -6.55 7.02 -14.20
CA LEU A 52 -7.62 7.97 -13.88
C LEU A 52 -7.69 8.23 -12.38
N ALA A 53 -7.61 7.18 -11.54
CA ALA A 53 -7.55 7.35 -10.09
C ALA A 53 -6.34 8.19 -9.67
N VAL A 54 -5.17 7.93 -10.25
CA VAL A 54 -3.95 8.73 -10.03
C VAL A 54 -4.21 10.20 -10.37
N GLY A 55 -4.82 10.48 -11.53
CA GLY A 55 -5.17 11.84 -11.94
C GLY A 55 -6.11 12.56 -10.97
N HIS A 56 -7.13 11.86 -10.43
CA HIS A 56 -8.02 12.41 -9.41
C HIS A 56 -7.28 12.75 -8.11
N VAL A 57 -6.42 11.85 -7.62
CA VAL A 57 -5.63 12.08 -6.40
C VAL A 57 -4.70 13.29 -6.58
N ILE A 58 -3.94 13.34 -7.68
CA ILE A 58 -3.03 14.45 -7.97
C ILE A 58 -3.81 15.77 -8.04
N LYS A 59 -4.89 15.81 -8.81
CA LYS A 59 -5.73 17.01 -8.98
C LYS A 59 -6.19 17.57 -7.63
N VAL A 60 -6.71 16.72 -6.75
CA VAL A 60 -7.20 17.16 -5.43
C VAL A 60 -6.06 17.72 -4.58
N LEU A 61 -4.94 16.99 -4.49
CA LEU A 61 -3.82 17.38 -3.64
C LEU A 61 -3.11 18.65 -4.14
N GLU A 62 -2.85 18.76 -5.45
CA GLU A 62 -2.24 19.96 -6.04
C GLU A 62 -3.16 21.18 -5.88
N SER A 63 -4.48 21.01 -6.06
CA SER A 63 -5.44 22.10 -5.86
C SER A 63 -5.49 22.58 -4.41
N ALA A 64 -5.16 21.70 -3.46
CA ALA A 64 -5.04 22.02 -2.03
C ALA A 64 -3.63 22.51 -1.64
N GLY A 65 -2.77 22.79 -2.62
CA GLY A 65 -1.43 23.37 -2.42
C GLY A 65 -0.37 22.36 -1.98
N TRP A 66 -0.60 21.06 -2.15
CA TRP A 66 0.42 20.05 -1.89
C TRP A 66 1.39 19.94 -3.07
N VAL A 67 2.66 19.68 -2.77
CA VAL A 67 3.61 19.18 -3.78
C VAL A 67 3.41 17.67 -3.88
N VAL A 68 3.12 17.17 -5.10
CA VAL A 68 2.73 15.78 -5.33
C VAL A 68 3.76 15.07 -6.20
N LEU A 69 4.22 13.91 -5.74
CA LEU A 69 5.23 13.07 -6.38
C LEU A 69 4.64 11.69 -6.72
N PRO A 70 4.09 11.50 -7.93
CA PRO A 70 3.59 10.21 -8.36
C PRO A 70 4.73 9.32 -8.88
N ASN A 71 4.90 8.15 -8.27
CA ASN A 71 5.89 7.15 -8.67
C ASN A 71 5.20 5.85 -9.07
N ARG A 72 5.46 5.36 -10.28
CA ARG A 72 4.92 4.09 -10.76
C ARG A 72 5.91 2.94 -10.54
N GLN A 73 5.55 2.03 -9.65
CA GLN A 73 6.31 0.81 -9.36
C GLN A 73 5.55 -0.41 -9.88
N GLY A 74 5.82 -0.78 -11.14
CA GLY A 74 5.17 -1.90 -11.80
C GLY A 74 3.68 -1.64 -12.05
N TRP A 75 2.81 -2.37 -11.32
CA TRP A 75 1.35 -2.19 -11.35
C TRP A 75 0.80 -1.37 -10.18
N ILE A 76 1.68 -0.86 -9.33
CA ILE A 76 1.36 -0.02 -8.17
C ILE A 76 1.78 1.41 -8.48
N TRP A 77 1.00 2.38 -8.00
CA TRP A 77 1.39 3.78 -7.92
C TRP A 77 1.54 4.18 -6.46
N TRP A 78 2.67 4.79 -6.14
CA TRP A 78 2.91 5.44 -4.86
C TRP A 78 2.82 6.94 -5.10
N ILE A 79 1.83 7.59 -4.49
CA ILE A 79 1.67 9.03 -4.56
C ILE A 79 2.08 9.59 -3.21
N VAL A 80 3.28 10.16 -3.15
CA VAL A 80 3.76 10.86 -1.96
C VAL A 80 3.45 12.34 -2.15
N ALA A 81 2.91 12.98 -1.11
CA ALA A 81 2.67 14.42 -1.14
C ALA A 81 3.15 15.08 0.15
N PHE A 82 3.62 16.31 0.04
CA PHE A 82 4.03 17.11 1.19
C PHE A 82 3.62 18.57 1.05
N ARG A 83 3.51 19.25 2.19
CA ARG A 83 3.13 20.67 2.29
C ARG A 83 3.71 21.28 3.57
N GLU A 84 4.12 22.54 3.51
CA GLU A 84 4.45 23.32 4.71
C GLU A 84 3.14 23.73 5.41
N SER A 85 3.06 23.44 6.71
CA SER A 85 1.97 23.81 7.60
C SER A 85 2.03 25.30 7.96
N SER A 86 0.92 25.80 8.51
CA SER A 86 0.84 27.18 9.04
C SER A 86 1.86 27.50 10.13
N ASP A 87 2.37 26.49 10.85
CA ASP A 87 3.42 26.62 11.87
C ASP A 87 4.84 26.45 11.31
N GLY A 88 4.99 26.30 9.98
CA GLY A 88 6.26 26.10 9.30
C GLY A 88 6.76 24.64 9.31
N SER A 89 6.06 23.72 9.96
CA SER A 89 6.42 22.30 9.93
C SER A 89 6.05 21.63 8.61
N LEU A 90 6.75 20.55 8.25
CA LEU A 90 6.43 19.79 7.04
C LEU A 90 5.43 18.67 7.35
N ILE A 91 4.31 18.64 6.63
CA ILE A 91 3.34 17.54 6.66
C ILE A 91 3.55 16.69 5.41
N SER A 92 3.45 15.36 5.55
CA SER A 92 3.47 14.43 4.43
C SER A 92 2.34 13.40 4.53
N LEU A 93 1.94 12.90 3.36
CA LEU A 93 1.00 11.79 3.22
C LEU A 93 1.39 10.91 2.04
N GLN A 94 0.93 9.66 2.07
CA GLN A 94 1.13 8.71 0.97
C GLN A 94 -0.18 8.01 0.62
N VAL A 95 -0.48 7.93 -0.68
CA VAL A 95 -1.62 7.18 -1.23
C VAL A 95 -1.09 6.13 -2.20
N ASP A 96 -1.28 4.87 -1.85
CA ASP A 96 -0.84 3.72 -2.64
C ASP A 96 -2.01 3.18 -3.44
N LEU A 97 -1.97 3.34 -4.76
CA LEU A 97 -3.03 2.88 -5.66
C LEU A 97 -2.59 1.61 -6.38
N PHE A 98 -3.40 0.56 -6.33
CA PHE A 98 -3.13 -0.69 -7.05
C PHE A 98 -4.40 -1.37 -7.55
N LYS A 99 -4.25 -2.20 -8.58
CA LYS A 99 -5.36 -2.99 -9.15
C LYS A 99 -5.57 -4.33 -8.46
N HIS A 100 -4.50 -4.84 -7.83
CA HIS A 100 -4.51 -6.16 -7.23
C HIS A 100 -3.37 -6.31 -6.22
N LEU A 101 -3.59 -7.14 -5.21
CA LEU A 101 -2.57 -7.64 -4.30
C LEU A 101 -2.08 -9.01 -4.78
N GLN A 102 -0.77 -9.22 -4.78
CA GLN A 102 -0.16 -10.39 -5.41
C GLN A 102 0.89 -11.07 -4.55
N TRP A 103 0.76 -12.39 -4.45
CA TRP A 103 1.79 -13.30 -3.98
C TRP A 103 2.13 -14.32 -5.07
N ALA A 104 3.39 -14.36 -5.52
CA ALA A 104 3.82 -15.15 -6.68
C ALA A 104 2.86 -14.95 -7.87
N PHE A 105 2.27 -16.01 -8.43
CA PHE A 105 1.27 -15.92 -9.50
C PHE A 105 -0.18 -15.79 -9.01
N THR A 106 -0.38 -15.71 -7.70
CA THR A 106 -1.70 -15.65 -7.07
C THR A 106 -2.10 -14.20 -6.83
N TRP A 107 -3.22 -13.77 -7.41
CA TRP A 107 -3.85 -12.52 -7.04
C TRP A 107 -4.71 -12.72 -5.79
N VAL A 108 -4.14 -12.32 -4.66
CA VAL A 108 -4.76 -12.39 -3.34
C VAL A 108 -6.01 -11.52 -3.29
N VAL A 109 -5.99 -10.36 -3.95
CA VAL A 109 -7.15 -9.48 -4.12
C VAL A 109 -7.08 -8.94 -5.55
N ASP A 110 -8.16 -9.00 -6.32
CA ASP A 110 -8.20 -8.60 -7.74
C ASP A 110 -9.44 -7.81 -8.14
N LYS A 111 -10.29 -7.49 -7.17
CA LYS A 111 -11.53 -6.73 -7.36
C LYS A 111 -11.96 -6.11 -6.03
N VAL A 112 -12.68 -5.01 -6.12
CA VAL A 112 -13.36 -4.34 -5.00
C VAL A 112 -14.67 -5.09 -4.72
N GLY A 113 -14.97 -5.28 -3.43
CA GLY A 113 -16.23 -5.83 -2.95
C GLY A 113 -17.46 -5.08 -3.47
N ASN A 114 -18.62 -5.72 -3.44
CA ASN A 114 -19.86 -5.03 -3.78
C ASN A 114 -20.15 -3.96 -2.71
N LYS A 115 -20.89 -2.92 -3.07
CA LYS A 115 -21.05 -1.73 -2.22
C LYS A 115 -21.67 -2.07 -0.87
N GLU A 116 -22.59 -3.04 -0.85
CA GLU A 116 -23.25 -3.58 0.34
C GLU A 116 -22.32 -4.32 1.30
N ASP A 117 -21.19 -4.83 0.81
CA ASP A 117 -20.19 -5.55 1.61
C ASP A 117 -19.10 -4.62 2.16
N LEU A 118 -19.00 -3.38 1.62
CA LEU A 118 -18.01 -2.39 2.05
C LEU A 118 -18.41 -1.76 3.38
N ILE A 119 -17.41 -1.47 4.21
CA ILE A 119 -17.58 -0.74 5.46
C ILE A 119 -17.36 0.74 5.19
N ARG A 120 -18.39 1.57 5.41
CA ARG A 120 -18.25 3.02 5.27
C ARG A 120 -17.66 3.62 6.55
N ARG A 121 -16.57 4.38 6.41
CA ARG A 121 -15.97 5.20 7.49
C ARG A 121 -15.84 6.63 6.99
N GLY A 122 -16.74 7.52 7.41
CA GLY A 122 -16.80 8.88 6.85
C GLY A 122 -17.00 8.87 5.32
N PRO A 123 -16.12 9.54 4.54
CA PRO A 123 -16.16 9.48 3.07
C PRO A 123 -15.49 8.24 2.48
N PHE A 124 -14.81 7.42 3.29
CA PHE A 124 -14.08 6.24 2.84
C PHE A 124 -14.97 5.00 2.79
N TYR A 125 -14.62 4.09 1.88
CA TYR A 125 -15.10 2.71 1.86
C TYR A 125 -13.93 1.76 2.10
N GLU A 126 -14.05 0.90 3.11
CA GLU A 126 -13.09 -0.15 3.44
C GLU A 126 -13.61 -1.50 2.95
N ASP A 127 -12.74 -2.30 2.33
CA ASP A 127 -13.07 -3.65 1.85
C ASP A 127 -12.51 -4.71 2.81
N PRO A 128 -13.36 -5.45 3.56
CA PRO A 128 -12.90 -6.50 4.48
C PRO A 128 -12.11 -7.61 3.80
N VAL A 129 -12.45 -7.95 2.55
CA VAL A 129 -11.72 -8.96 1.77
C VAL A 129 -10.31 -8.46 1.47
N ALA A 130 -10.19 -7.18 1.10
CA ALA A 130 -8.90 -6.58 0.82
C ALA A 130 -8.05 -6.41 2.08
N ALA A 131 -8.67 -6.01 3.20
CA ALA A 131 -8.01 -5.91 4.50
C ALA A 131 -7.44 -7.25 4.98
N VAL A 132 -8.24 -8.32 4.97
CA VAL A 132 -7.78 -9.69 5.27
C VAL A 132 -6.73 -10.15 4.26
N GLY A 133 -6.92 -9.81 2.98
CA GLY A 133 -5.97 -10.08 1.91
C GLY A 133 -4.58 -9.49 2.19
N LYS A 134 -4.54 -8.22 2.61
CA LYS A 134 -3.29 -7.51 2.90
C LYS A 134 -2.67 -7.94 4.22
N ARG A 135 -3.44 -7.88 5.32
CA ARG A 135 -2.94 -8.08 6.69
C ARG A 135 -2.61 -9.54 7.00
N PHE A 136 -3.31 -10.49 6.40
CA PHE A 136 -3.09 -11.90 6.66
C PHE A 136 -2.62 -12.68 5.45
N MET A 137 -3.37 -12.67 4.34
CA MET A 137 -3.09 -13.61 3.25
C MET A 137 -1.70 -13.40 2.63
N LEU A 138 -1.28 -12.15 2.38
CA LEU A 138 0.07 -11.88 1.85
C LEU A 138 1.17 -12.41 2.79
N HIS A 139 1.01 -12.26 4.09
CA HIS A 139 2.00 -12.71 5.08
C HIS A 139 1.97 -14.23 5.28
N ALA A 140 0.78 -14.83 5.42
CA ALA A 140 0.58 -16.26 5.51
C ALA A 140 1.21 -17.01 4.33
N LEU A 141 1.05 -16.46 3.12
CA LEU A 141 1.59 -17.05 1.89
C LEU A 141 3.10 -16.81 1.72
N SER A 142 3.65 -15.68 2.18
CA SER A 142 5.07 -15.33 2.02
C SER A 142 5.95 -15.86 3.15
N THR A 143 5.79 -15.31 4.36
CA THR A 143 6.65 -15.57 5.52
C THR A 143 6.06 -16.59 6.48
N GLY A 144 4.75 -16.88 6.35
CA GLY A 144 4.06 -17.85 7.19
C GLY A 144 3.71 -17.28 8.53
N VAL A 145 3.95 -18.05 9.58
CA VAL A 145 3.63 -17.61 10.94
C VAL A 145 4.65 -16.62 11.51
N THR A 146 5.83 -16.48 10.90
CA THR A 146 6.87 -15.57 11.37
C THR A 146 6.35 -14.15 11.55
N LYS A 147 5.57 -13.62 10.59
CA LYS A 147 5.05 -12.25 10.72
C LYS A 147 4.00 -12.12 11.82
N PHE A 148 3.22 -13.16 12.07
CA PHE A 148 2.21 -13.17 13.13
C PHE A 148 2.82 -13.34 14.51
N ARG A 149 4.02 -13.96 14.62
CA ARG A 149 4.82 -13.93 15.86
C ARG A 149 5.34 -12.52 16.16
N GLU A 150 5.85 -11.82 15.14
CA GLU A 150 6.35 -10.44 15.28
C GLU A 150 5.23 -9.42 15.52
N LYS A 151 4.07 -9.62 14.87
CA LYS A 151 2.91 -8.72 14.93
C LYS A 151 1.63 -9.52 15.19
N PRO A 152 1.36 -9.93 16.44
CA PRO A 152 0.18 -10.73 16.78
C PRO A 152 -1.15 -10.06 16.39
N ALA A 153 -1.21 -8.73 16.46
CA ALA A 153 -2.37 -7.94 16.08
C ALA A 153 -2.83 -8.13 14.62
N TYR A 154 -1.99 -8.73 13.76
CA TYR A 154 -2.40 -9.06 12.39
C TYR A 154 -3.43 -10.19 12.33
N LEU A 155 -3.65 -10.90 13.43
CA LEU A 155 -4.72 -11.90 13.60
C LEU A 155 -5.94 -11.35 14.38
N ASP A 156 -5.93 -10.06 14.74
CA ASP A 156 -7.06 -9.42 15.42
C ASP A 156 -8.08 -8.97 14.37
N PHE A 157 -8.97 -9.90 14.04
CA PHE A 157 -10.01 -9.68 13.04
C PHE A 157 -11.33 -9.28 13.68
N SER A 158 -12.03 -8.36 13.04
CA SER A 158 -13.45 -8.12 13.30
C SER A 158 -14.31 -9.32 12.86
N GLU A 159 -15.55 -9.38 13.35
CA GLU A 159 -16.51 -10.42 12.93
C GLU A 159 -16.71 -10.45 11.41
N ARG A 160 -16.76 -9.28 10.75
CA ARG A 160 -16.91 -9.19 9.29
C ARG A 160 -15.70 -9.76 8.55
N GLU A 161 -14.49 -9.50 9.06
CA GLU A 161 -13.25 -10.03 8.49
C GLU A 161 -13.15 -11.55 8.67
N LEU A 162 -13.55 -12.07 9.84
CA LEU A 162 -13.65 -13.52 10.07
C LEU A 162 -14.69 -14.17 9.17
N ALA A 163 -15.83 -13.53 8.94
CA ALA A 163 -16.90 -14.05 8.08
C ALA A 163 -16.47 -14.20 6.61
N VAL A 164 -15.60 -13.32 6.10
CA VAL A 164 -15.12 -13.42 4.71
C VAL A 164 -13.95 -14.40 4.54
N LEU A 165 -13.20 -14.70 5.62
CA LEU A 165 -11.99 -15.54 5.56
C LEU A 165 -12.22 -16.91 4.86
N PRO A 166 -13.25 -17.71 5.18
CA PRO A 166 -13.49 -18.99 4.49
C PRO A 166 -13.63 -18.85 2.96
N SER A 167 -14.31 -17.79 2.52
CA SER A 167 -14.52 -17.52 1.09
C SER A 167 -13.21 -17.16 0.39
N ILE A 168 -12.34 -16.39 1.06
CA ILE A 168 -11.02 -16.00 0.56
C ILE A 168 -10.13 -17.23 0.41
N LEU A 169 -10.04 -18.06 1.46
CA LEU A 169 -9.25 -19.29 1.44
C LEU A 169 -9.71 -20.22 0.32
N THR A 170 -11.03 -20.36 0.14
CA THR A 170 -11.62 -21.20 -0.91
C THR A 170 -11.32 -20.66 -2.30
N ARG A 171 -11.53 -19.37 -2.53
CA ARG A 171 -11.24 -18.73 -3.83
C ARG A 171 -9.78 -18.89 -4.24
N LEU A 172 -8.85 -18.71 -3.29
CA LEU A 172 -7.42 -18.74 -3.59
C LEU A 172 -6.89 -20.16 -3.81
N SER A 173 -7.37 -21.13 -3.05
CA SER A 173 -6.84 -22.50 -3.06
C SER A 173 -7.67 -23.51 -3.86
N GLY A 174 -8.91 -23.18 -4.20
CA GLY A 174 -9.88 -24.07 -4.84
C GLY A 174 -10.60 -25.04 -3.89
N ARG A 175 -10.44 -24.92 -2.56
CA ARG A 175 -11.13 -25.78 -1.57
C ARG A 175 -11.28 -25.11 -0.20
N HIS A 176 -12.13 -25.66 0.66
CA HIS A 176 -12.30 -25.17 2.04
C HIS A 176 -11.10 -25.51 2.94
N TRP A 177 -10.85 -24.65 3.94
CA TRP A 177 -9.77 -24.76 4.93
C TRP A 177 -10.26 -24.43 6.34
N PRO A 178 -11.12 -25.29 6.93
CA PRO A 178 -11.69 -25.04 8.25
C PRO A 178 -10.62 -24.92 9.35
N GLU A 179 -9.54 -25.70 9.28
CA GLU A 179 -8.46 -25.64 10.27
C GLU A 179 -7.70 -24.31 10.26
N ILE A 180 -7.54 -23.67 9.09
CA ILE A 180 -6.95 -22.32 9.03
C ILE A 180 -7.91 -21.29 9.66
N VAL A 181 -9.21 -21.40 9.40
CA VAL A 181 -10.22 -20.52 10.01
C VAL A 181 -10.22 -20.68 11.53
N LYS A 182 -10.18 -21.92 12.00
CA LYS A 182 -10.07 -22.25 13.43
C LYS A 182 -8.79 -21.67 14.03
N ALA A 183 -7.64 -21.91 13.40
CA ALA A 183 -6.34 -21.43 13.86
C ALA A 183 -6.29 -19.90 13.95
N VAL A 184 -6.86 -19.19 12.98
CA VAL A 184 -6.96 -17.73 13.03
C VAL A 184 -7.88 -17.28 14.18
N SER A 185 -9.04 -17.92 14.33
CA SER A 185 -10.02 -17.57 15.36
C SER A 185 -9.49 -17.81 16.78
N SER A 186 -8.73 -18.89 16.99
CA SER A 186 -8.10 -19.23 18.27
C SER A 186 -6.69 -18.67 18.43
N LYS A 187 -6.18 -17.92 17.44
CA LYS A 187 -4.79 -17.44 17.36
C LYS A 187 -3.75 -18.55 17.58
N ASP A 188 -4.05 -19.77 17.14
CA ASP A 188 -3.18 -20.93 17.25
C ASP A 188 -2.16 -20.93 16.11
N LEU A 189 -0.96 -20.40 16.41
CA LEU A 189 0.12 -20.33 15.43
C LEU A 189 0.68 -21.71 15.08
N THR A 190 0.59 -22.70 15.97
CA THR A 190 1.11 -24.05 15.70
C THR A 190 0.22 -24.77 14.69
N LEU A 191 -1.09 -24.73 14.89
CA LEU A 191 -2.06 -25.25 13.92
C LEU A 191 -1.99 -24.50 12.59
N LEU A 192 -1.83 -23.17 12.64
CA LEU A 192 -1.68 -22.36 11.43
C LEU A 192 -0.42 -22.79 10.65
N GLU A 193 0.72 -22.95 11.33
CA GLU A 193 1.98 -23.35 10.70
C GLU A 193 1.90 -24.72 10.02
N SER A 194 1.22 -25.70 10.63
CA SER A 194 1.05 -27.03 10.03
C SER A 194 0.21 -27.01 8.76
N GLU A 195 -0.79 -26.12 8.67
CA GLU A 195 -1.69 -26.03 7.51
C GLU A 195 -1.12 -25.18 6.36
N LEU A 196 -0.35 -24.13 6.67
CA LEU A 196 0.07 -23.13 5.69
C LEU A 196 0.93 -23.70 4.55
N GLY A 197 1.73 -24.73 4.79
CA GLY A 197 2.53 -25.37 3.74
C GLY A 197 1.66 -26.00 2.65
N SER A 198 0.65 -26.77 3.05
CA SER A 198 -0.33 -27.38 2.15
C SER A 198 -1.17 -26.31 1.44
N PHE A 199 -1.58 -25.28 2.18
CA PHE A 199 -2.36 -24.17 1.67
C PHE A 199 -1.64 -23.41 0.55
N ARG A 200 -0.38 -23.03 0.76
CA ARG A 200 0.45 -22.36 -0.26
C ARG A 200 0.55 -23.15 -1.54
N ARG A 201 0.81 -24.46 -1.44
CA ARG A 201 0.90 -25.35 -2.60
C ARG A 201 -0.41 -25.35 -3.39
N ARG A 202 -1.54 -25.43 -2.70
CA ARG A 202 -2.87 -25.38 -3.35
C ARG A 202 -3.15 -24.04 -4.00
N CYS A 203 -2.78 -22.92 -3.38
CA CYS A 203 -2.89 -21.60 -3.98
C CYS A 203 -2.07 -21.47 -5.27
N LEU A 204 -0.81 -21.94 -5.26
CA LEU A 204 0.03 -21.94 -6.47
C LEU A 204 -0.57 -22.77 -7.60
N LEU A 205 -1.01 -23.99 -7.29
CA LEU A 205 -1.65 -24.86 -8.28
C LEU A 205 -2.92 -24.20 -8.84
N ASN A 206 -3.82 -23.75 -7.97
CA ASN A 206 -5.05 -23.09 -8.39
C ASN A 206 -4.80 -21.82 -9.22
N ALA A 207 -3.75 -21.06 -8.90
CA ALA A 207 -3.36 -19.86 -9.66
C ALA A 207 -2.96 -20.17 -11.11
N ILE A 208 -2.39 -21.35 -11.38
CA ILE A 208 -2.04 -21.82 -12.73
C ILE A 208 -3.31 -22.18 -13.53
N TRP A 209 -4.31 -22.78 -12.88
CA TRP A 209 -5.54 -23.27 -13.51
C TRP A 209 -6.68 -22.25 -13.61
N THR A 210 -6.48 -21.03 -13.08
CA THR A 210 -7.52 -20.00 -13.03
C THR A 210 -7.46 -19.08 -14.26
N LYS A 211 -8.56 -18.35 -14.49
CA LYS A 211 -8.69 -17.42 -15.62
C LYS A 211 -7.56 -16.37 -15.59
N ARG A 212 -6.94 -16.11 -16.75
CA ARG A 212 -5.83 -15.15 -17.00
C ARG A 212 -4.43 -15.57 -16.48
N PRO A 213 -3.95 -16.80 -16.77
CA PRO A 213 -2.63 -17.24 -16.31
C PRO A 213 -1.49 -16.36 -16.87
N ILE A 214 -1.58 -15.94 -18.13
CA ILE A 214 -0.59 -15.09 -18.80
C ILE A 214 -0.47 -13.72 -18.11
N ALA A 215 -1.60 -13.08 -17.77
CA ALA A 215 -1.58 -11.77 -17.11
C ALA A 215 -0.95 -11.84 -15.71
N ARG A 216 -1.19 -12.93 -14.98
CA ARG A 216 -0.61 -13.17 -13.66
C ARG A 216 0.88 -13.45 -13.72
N LEU A 217 1.32 -14.23 -14.71
CA LEU A 217 2.74 -14.47 -14.98
C LEU A 217 3.45 -13.18 -15.37
N ALA A 218 2.90 -12.41 -16.32
CA ALA A 218 3.45 -11.12 -16.73
C ALA A 218 3.56 -10.15 -15.53
N SER A 219 2.52 -10.09 -14.69
CA SER A 219 2.56 -9.29 -13.45
C SER A 219 3.64 -9.80 -12.48
N ALA A 220 3.79 -11.12 -12.30
CA ALA A 220 4.83 -11.68 -11.43
C ALA A 220 6.25 -11.34 -11.92
N ILE A 221 6.47 -11.46 -13.24
CA ILE A 221 7.75 -11.09 -13.86
C ILE A 221 8.00 -9.59 -13.71
N GLN A 222 6.98 -8.77 -13.95
CA GLN A 222 7.06 -7.33 -13.74
C GLN A 222 7.42 -7.00 -12.29
N LYS A 223 6.88 -7.73 -11.30
CA LYS A 223 7.26 -7.58 -9.89
C LYS A 223 8.73 -7.82 -9.69
N GLN A 224 9.21 -8.97 -10.16
CA GLN A 224 10.59 -9.38 -9.96
C GLN A 224 11.55 -8.39 -10.63
N TRP A 225 11.20 -7.94 -11.84
CA TRP A 225 11.99 -6.97 -12.57
C TRP A 225 11.97 -5.60 -11.89
N VAL A 226 10.79 -5.02 -11.69
CA VAL A 226 10.65 -3.61 -11.28
C VAL A 226 10.79 -3.40 -9.78
N VAL A 227 10.51 -4.40 -8.94
CA VAL A 227 10.59 -4.24 -7.48
C VAL A 227 11.87 -4.83 -6.90
N ASN A 228 12.33 -5.98 -7.42
CA ASN A 228 13.44 -6.73 -6.81
C ASN A 228 14.78 -6.57 -7.55
N LEU A 229 14.79 -6.62 -8.89
CA LEU A 229 16.04 -6.67 -9.67
C LEU A 229 16.51 -5.29 -10.15
N PHE A 230 15.59 -4.47 -10.64
CA PHE A 230 15.88 -3.14 -11.18
C PHE A 230 14.80 -2.15 -10.73
N PRO A 231 14.74 -1.82 -9.43
CA PRO A 231 13.89 -0.75 -8.94
C PRO A 231 14.24 0.53 -9.69
N ARG A 232 13.32 0.99 -10.56
CA ARG A 232 13.59 2.12 -11.44
C ARG A 232 13.70 3.45 -10.70
N GLN A 233 13.23 3.53 -9.46
CA GLN A 233 13.26 4.73 -8.63
C GLN A 233 13.18 4.28 -7.17
N GLY A 234 14.23 4.54 -6.37
CA GLY A 234 14.05 4.59 -4.92
C GLY A 234 13.14 5.79 -4.65
N ALA A 235 11.96 5.59 -4.06
CA ALA A 235 11.19 6.72 -3.57
C ALA A 235 12.09 7.43 -2.53
N PRO A 236 12.53 8.66 -2.77
CA PRO A 236 13.38 9.35 -1.82
C PRO A 236 12.51 9.65 -0.60
N VAL A 237 12.64 8.82 0.44
CA VAL A 237 12.12 9.15 1.76
C VAL A 237 13.15 10.11 2.34
N ILE A 238 12.88 11.40 2.20
CA ILE A 238 13.69 12.44 2.81
C ILE A 238 13.12 12.65 4.21
N GLU A 239 13.70 11.97 5.20
CA GLU A 239 13.43 12.24 6.60
C GLU A 239 14.28 13.44 7.03
N LEU A 240 13.66 14.61 7.16
CA LEU A 240 14.31 15.81 7.64
C LEU A 240 14.45 15.75 9.17
N THR A 241 15.46 15.04 9.67
CA THR A 241 15.86 15.13 11.08
C THR A 241 16.80 16.33 11.26
N SER A 242 16.26 17.54 11.31
CA SER A 242 17.05 18.73 11.65
C SER A 242 16.28 19.61 12.63
N GLY A 243 16.91 19.92 13.76
CA GLY A 243 16.43 20.89 14.75
C GLY A 243 16.73 22.35 14.38
N ASN A 244 16.99 22.63 13.10
CA ASN A 244 17.30 23.99 12.62
C ASN A 244 16.51 24.31 11.35
N ASP A 245 15.44 25.08 11.51
CA ASP A 245 14.44 25.41 10.48
C ASP A 245 15.03 26.00 9.20
N CYS A 246 16.16 26.71 9.30
CA CYS A 246 16.82 27.36 8.16
C CYS A 246 17.44 26.34 7.17
N GLU A 247 18.03 25.26 7.68
CA GLU A 247 18.63 24.22 6.84
C GLU A 247 17.56 23.33 6.21
N SER A 248 16.51 23.00 6.97
CA SER A 248 15.35 22.27 6.47
C SER A 248 14.65 23.04 5.34
N ARG A 249 14.50 24.37 5.46
CA ARG A 249 13.93 25.21 4.39
C ARG A 249 14.80 25.28 3.15
N LYS A 250 16.11 25.48 3.29
CA LYS A 250 17.02 25.46 2.13
C LYS A 250 17.02 24.10 1.44
N LEU A 251 17.00 23.02 2.21
CA LEU A 251 16.94 21.67 1.65
C LEU A 251 15.59 21.44 0.94
N LEU A 252 14.47 21.92 1.49
CA LEU A 252 13.16 21.89 0.82
C LEU A 252 13.12 22.75 -0.45
N GLU A 253 13.74 23.93 -0.45
CA GLU A 253 13.86 24.78 -1.64
C GLU A 253 14.69 24.09 -2.73
N THR A 254 15.86 23.55 -2.37
CA THR A 254 16.71 22.78 -3.28
C THR A 254 16.00 21.53 -3.79
N ILE A 255 15.35 20.75 -2.94
CA ILE A 255 14.54 19.59 -3.32
C ILE A 255 13.42 20.04 -4.26
N THR A 256 12.68 21.10 -3.93
CA THR A 256 11.56 21.57 -4.76
C THR A 256 12.04 22.05 -6.13
N GLU A 257 13.19 22.73 -6.19
CA GLU A 257 13.80 23.24 -7.42
C GLU A 257 14.41 22.11 -8.26
N GLU A 258 15.15 21.18 -7.65
CA GLU A 258 15.73 20.01 -8.33
C GLU A 258 14.66 19.00 -8.74
N PHE A 259 13.62 18.77 -7.93
CA PHE A 259 12.53 17.84 -8.27
C PHE A 259 11.64 18.36 -9.39
N ARG A 260 11.46 19.68 -9.52
CA ARG A 260 10.82 20.27 -10.71
C ARG A 260 11.60 19.97 -11.98
N ASN A 261 12.91 19.74 -11.87
CA ASN A 261 13.80 19.38 -12.98
C ASN A 261 13.93 17.85 -13.17
N LEU A 262 13.60 17.04 -12.17
CA LEU A 262 13.73 15.58 -12.20
C LEU A 262 12.49 14.89 -12.79
N VAL A 263 12.31 15.05 -14.09
CA VAL A 263 11.70 14.02 -14.94
C VAL A 263 12.85 13.20 -15.53
N TYR A 264 13.20 12.10 -14.85
CA TYR A 264 14.23 11.11 -15.23
C TYR A 264 15.69 11.60 -15.26
N GLN A 265 16.53 11.12 -14.35
CA GLN A 265 17.73 10.28 -14.62
C GLN A 265 18.57 10.03 -13.36
N GLU A 266 19.47 9.07 -13.49
CA GLU A 266 20.37 8.44 -12.52
C GLU A 266 21.28 9.45 -11.77
N VAL A 267 21.30 9.40 -10.44
CA VAL A 267 22.21 10.19 -9.60
C VAL A 267 23.47 9.36 -9.32
N GLN A 268 24.61 9.75 -9.90
CA GLN A 268 25.91 9.25 -9.48
C GLN A 268 26.43 10.09 -8.32
N ILE A 269 26.79 9.42 -7.23
CA ILE A 269 27.55 10.02 -6.13
C ILE A 269 29.01 10.10 -6.58
N VAL A 270 29.49 11.33 -6.80
CA VAL A 270 30.93 11.59 -6.90
C VAL A 270 31.41 11.86 -5.49
N GLU A 271 32.10 10.90 -4.87
CA GLU A 271 32.85 11.15 -3.64
C GLU A 271 34.06 12.02 -3.95
N ASP A 272 34.16 13.13 -3.21
CA ASP A 272 35.26 14.06 -3.33
C ASP A 272 36.54 13.41 -2.75
N SER A 273 37.46 13.07 -3.65
CA SER A 273 38.76 12.48 -3.32
C SER A 273 39.67 13.49 -2.64
N ALA A 274 39.48 13.68 -1.33
CA ALA A 274 40.36 14.48 -0.48
C ALA A 274 40.78 13.76 0.81
N LYS A 275 41.39 12.58 0.67
CA LYS A 275 42.45 12.13 1.60
C LYS A 275 43.67 11.64 0.83
N LYS A 276 44.36 12.59 0.19
CA LYS A 276 45.78 12.42 -0.10
C LYS A 276 46.57 12.56 1.20
N LYS A 277 47.35 11.53 1.51
CA LYS A 277 48.43 11.50 2.49
C LYS A 277 49.32 12.74 2.43
N ALA A 278 49.63 13.31 3.60
CA ALA A 278 50.88 13.97 4.05
C ALA A 278 50.49 14.86 5.24
N ARG A 279 51.04 14.76 6.46
CA ARG A 279 52.26 14.15 7.01
C ARG A 279 51.94 13.38 8.28
#